data_AF-A0A661HUR5-F1
#
_entry.id   AF-A0A661HUR5-F1
#
_cell.length_a   1.000
_cell.length_b   1.000
_cell.length_c   1.000
_cell.angle_alpha   90.00
_cell.angle_beta   90.00
_cell.angle_gamma   90.00
#
_symmetry.space_group_name_H-M   'P 1'
#
loop_
_entity.id
_entity.type
_entity.pdbx_description
1 polymer ?
#
loop_
_entity_poly.entity_id
_entity_poly.type
_entity_poly.pdbx_seq_one_letter_code
_entity_poly.pdbx_strand_id
1 'polypeptide(L)'
;MDRLLQYKDKYYPLTIKPQALVDNGLPRAILWNTNLSQEVDSQAFIVSTLMRAYNAFVIEKLVEYFGVEMAYASLDTYRDRVSPELLDAVEKFTHASISA
;
A
#
# COMPACT_ATOMS: atom_id res chain seq x y z
N MET A 1 10.53 18.57 -10.85
CA MET A 1 9.40 18.87 -9.95
C MET A 1 8.11 18.66 -10.73
N ASP A 2 7.02 18.26 -10.07
CA ASP A 2 5.65 18.15 -10.61
C ASP A 2 5.16 16.82 -11.22
N ARG A 3 5.66 15.65 -10.78
CA ARG A 3 4.86 14.40 -10.93
C ARG A 3 3.90 14.17 -9.75
N LEU A 4 4.18 14.73 -8.58
CA LEU A 4 3.38 14.50 -7.36
C LEU A 4 2.08 15.31 -7.29
N LEU A 5 1.88 16.28 -8.18
CA LEU A 5 0.72 17.19 -8.16
C LEU A 5 -0.48 16.69 -8.97
N GLN A 6 -0.33 15.63 -9.77
CA GLN A 6 -1.39 15.13 -10.66
C GLN A 6 -2.34 14.11 -9.99
N TYR A 7 -2.09 13.76 -8.72
CA TYR A 7 -2.72 12.63 -8.02
C TYR A 7 -3.74 13.06 -6.96
N LYS A 8 -4.19 14.32 -7.01
CA LYS A 8 -5.00 14.95 -5.94
C LYS A 8 -6.50 14.65 -5.99
N ASP A 9 -6.99 14.05 -7.08
CA ASP A 9 -8.43 13.96 -7.38
C ASP A 9 -9.05 12.58 -7.13
N LYS A 10 -8.26 11.55 -6.75
CA LYS A 10 -8.80 10.23 -6.41
C LYS A 10 -9.00 10.10 -4.90
N TYR A 11 -10.26 9.99 -4.48
CA TYR A 11 -10.62 9.75 -3.07
C TYR A 11 -10.25 8.32 -2.68
N TYR A 12 -9.13 8.16 -1.98
CA TYR A 12 -8.76 6.91 -1.33
C TYR A 12 -9.36 6.82 0.07
N PRO A 13 -9.77 5.62 0.52
CA PRO A 13 -10.32 5.47 1.85
C PRO A 13 -9.24 5.80 2.89
N LEU A 14 -9.50 6.76 3.77
CA LEU A 14 -8.57 7.16 4.84
C LEU A 14 -8.41 6.09 5.91
N THR A 15 -9.45 5.29 6.11
CA THR A 15 -9.44 4.12 6.99
C THR A 15 -9.84 2.86 6.24
N ILE A 16 -9.37 1.71 6.73
CA ILE A 16 -9.72 0.41 6.20
C ILE A 16 -10.02 -0.59 7.30
N LYS A 17 -10.95 -1.52 7.03
CA LYS A 17 -11.07 -2.78 7.75
C LYS A 17 -10.18 -3.82 7.07
N PRO A 18 -9.22 -4.46 7.77
CA PRO A 18 -8.34 -5.46 7.16
C PRO A 18 -9.10 -6.60 6.46
N GLN A 19 -10.33 -6.89 6.87
CA GLN A 19 -11.22 -7.85 6.19
C GLN A 19 -11.37 -7.55 4.69
N ALA A 20 -11.44 -6.28 4.28
CA ALA A 20 -11.62 -5.92 2.88
C ALA A 20 -10.45 -6.38 1.97
N LEU A 21 -9.23 -6.44 2.52
CA LEU A 21 -8.06 -6.96 1.79
C LEU A 21 -8.03 -8.48 1.77
N VAL A 22 -8.49 -9.12 2.85
CA VAL A 22 -8.69 -10.58 2.86
C VAL A 22 -9.69 -10.98 1.79
N ASP A 23 -10.79 -10.23 1.67
CA ASP A 23 -11.83 -10.44 0.65
C ASP A 23 -11.28 -10.17 -0.77
N ASN A 24 -10.28 -9.31 -0.92
CA ASN A 24 -9.55 -9.08 -2.18
C ASN A 24 -8.47 -10.14 -2.46
N GLY A 25 -8.28 -11.12 -1.56
CA GLY A 25 -7.38 -12.27 -1.73
C GLY A 25 -6.03 -12.13 -1.03
N LEU A 26 -5.83 -11.10 -0.21
CA LEU A 26 -4.61 -10.94 0.58
C LEU A 26 -4.57 -11.96 1.74
N PRO A 27 -3.54 -12.81 1.87
CA PRO A 27 -3.47 -13.80 2.93
C PRO A 27 -3.52 -13.16 4.33
N ARG A 28 -4.36 -13.67 5.21
CA ARG A 28 -4.43 -13.15 6.59
C ARG A 28 -3.08 -13.16 7.32
N ALA A 29 -2.21 -14.13 7.02
CA ALA A 29 -0.91 -14.29 7.67
C ALA A 29 0.07 -13.11 7.48
N ILE A 30 -0.13 -12.32 6.41
CA ILE A 30 0.71 -11.16 6.10
C ILE A 30 0.14 -9.86 6.69
N LEU A 31 -1.06 -9.88 7.27
CA LEU A 31 -1.63 -8.73 7.95
C LEU A 31 -1.01 -8.54 9.33
N TRP A 32 -0.72 -7.29 9.67
CA TRP A 32 -0.30 -6.88 11.01
C TRP A 32 -1.44 -6.99 12.03
N ASN A 33 -2.66 -6.57 11.65
CA ASN A 33 -3.80 -6.49 12.57
C ASN A 33 -4.59 -7.81 12.58
N THR A 34 -4.77 -8.40 13.76
CA THR A 34 -5.54 -9.64 13.94
C THR A 34 -7.05 -9.40 14.08
N ASN A 35 -7.45 -8.18 14.41
CA ASN A 35 -8.85 -7.75 14.45
C ASN A 35 -9.29 -7.19 13.08
N LEU A 36 -9.87 -8.07 12.27
CA LEU A 36 -10.21 -7.77 10.86
C LEU A 36 -11.36 -6.77 10.70
N SER A 37 -12.15 -6.54 11.75
CA SER A 37 -13.33 -5.66 11.72
C SER A 37 -13.05 -4.25 12.22
N GLN A 38 -11.88 -4.03 12.84
CA GLN A 38 -11.48 -2.72 13.33
C GLN A 38 -10.95 -1.85 12.18
N GLU A 39 -11.44 -0.62 12.11
CA GLU A 39 -10.89 0.38 11.21
C GLU A 39 -9.51 0.82 11.66
N VAL A 40 -8.59 0.87 10.70
CA VAL A 40 -7.22 1.35 10.87
C VAL A 40 -6.91 2.40 9.81
N ASP A 41 -5.99 3.30 10.12
CA ASP A 41 -5.47 4.25 9.14
C ASP A 41 -4.85 3.51 7.94
N SER A 42 -5.27 3.90 6.74
CA SER A 42 -4.88 3.21 5.52
C SER A 42 -3.38 3.31 5.23
N GLN A 43 -2.75 4.46 5.50
CA GLN A 43 -1.32 4.62 5.25
C GLN A 43 -0.49 3.78 6.22
N ALA A 44 -0.84 3.83 7.51
CA ALA A 44 -0.23 3.00 8.54
C ALA A 44 -0.39 1.51 8.22
N PHE A 45 -1.56 1.11 7.72
CA PHE A 45 -1.85 -0.27 7.32
C PHE A 45 -0.99 -0.72 6.13
N ILE A 46 -0.92 0.08 5.06
CA ILE A 46 -0.11 -0.20 3.87
C ILE A 46 1.36 -0.40 4.27
N VAL A 47 1.93 0.56 5.00
CA VAL A 47 3.34 0.49 5.39
C VAL A 47 3.61 -0.69 6.32
N SER A 48 2.75 -0.92 7.32
CA SER A 48 2.93 -2.07 8.24
C SER A 48 2.85 -3.42 7.52
N THR A 49 1.98 -3.53 6.52
CA THR A 49 1.85 -4.75 5.71
C THR A 49 3.09 -4.96 4.83
N LEU A 50 3.56 -3.92 4.15
CA LEU A 50 4.74 -3.97 3.31
C LEU A 50 6.03 -4.24 4.11
N MET A 51 6.19 -3.63 5.27
CA MET A 51 7.33 -3.90 6.17
C MET A 51 7.36 -5.36 6.64
N ARG A 52 6.19 -6.00 6.76
CA ARG A 52 6.08 -7.40 7.19
C ARG A 52 6.37 -8.38 6.06
N ALA A 53 5.83 -8.13 4.87
CA ALA A 53 5.99 -9.01 3.72
C ALA A 53 5.78 -8.24 2.41
N TYR A 54 6.85 -7.68 1.82
CA TYR A 54 6.80 -7.12 0.48
C TYR A 54 7.29 -8.13 -0.55
N ASN A 55 6.37 -8.55 -1.42
CA ASN A 55 6.67 -9.26 -2.66
C ASN A 55 5.70 -8.75 -3.72
N ALA A 56 5.91 -9.12 -4.99
CA ALA A 56 5.12 -8.62 -6.11
C ALA A 56 3.61 -8.79 -5.88
N PHE A 57 3.17 -9.94 -5.37
CA PHE A 57 1.76 -10.21 -5.10
C PHE A 57 1.15 -9.30 -4.01
N VAL A 58 1.89 -9.03 -2.93
CA VAL A 58 1.41 -8.12 -1.86
C VAL A 58 1.31 -6.69 -2.38
N ILE A 59 2.31 -6.24 -3.13
CA ILE A 59 2.32 -4.90 -3.72
C ILE A 59 1.17 -4.77 -4.72
N GLU A 60 0.96 -5.78 -5.57
CA GLU A 60 -0.16 -5.83 -6.52
C GLU A 60 -1.51 -5.65 -5.81
N LYS A 61 -1.77 -6.42 -4.75
CA LYS A 61 -3.04 -6.36 -4.04
C LYS A 61 -3.28 -5.05 -3.31
N LEU A 62 -2.24 -4.47 -2.71
CA LEU A 62 -2.34 -3.14 -2.10
C LEU A 62 -2.58 -2.06 -3.16
N VAL A 63 -1.93 -2.16 -4.33
CA VAL A 63 -2.13 -1.24 -5.45
C VAL A 63 -3.50 -1.42 -6.11
N GLU A 64 -3.99 -2.65 -6.24
CA GLU A 64 -5.32 -2.96 -6.77
C GLU A 64 -6.41 -2.30 -5.92
N TYR A 65 -6.28 -2.41 -4.60
CA TYR A 65 -7.26 -1.87 -3.66
C TYR A 65 -7.12 -0.36 -3.44
N PHE A 66 -5.92 0.10 -3.11
CA PHE A 66 -5.66 1.49 -2.71
C PHE A 66 -5.14 2.37 -3.84
N GLY A 67 -4.82 1.82 -5.00
CA GLY A 67 -4.16 2.57 -6.06
C GLY A 67 -2.67 2.82 -5.81
N VAL A 68 -1.95 3.07 -6.91
CA VAL A 68 -0.52 3.39 -6.91
C VAL A 68 -0.23 4.63 -6.05
N GLU A 69 -1.05 5.66 -6.16
CA GLU A 69 -0.84 6.96 -5.51
C GLU A 69 -0.84 6.83 -3.99
N MET A 70 -1.82 6.12 -3.43
CA MET A 70 -1.92 5.90 -1.98
C MET A 70 -0.76 5.04 -1.46
N ALA A 71 -0.33 4.03 -2.24
CA ALA A 71 0.82 3.21 -1.87
C ALA A 71 2.10 4.06 -1.74
N TYR A 72 2.36 4.95 -2.71
CA TYR A 72 3.49 5.87 -2.65
C TYR A 72 3.38 6.89 -1.52
N ALA A 73 2.22 7.55 -1.41
CA ALA A 73 1.99 8.53 -0.35
C ALA A 73 2.21 7.92 1.03
N SER A 74 1.83 6.65 1.22
CA SER A 74 2.07 5.93 2.47
C SER A 74 3.56 5.73 2.75
N LEU A 75 4.34 5.32 1.74
CA LEU A 75 5.79 5.14 1.91
C LEU A 75 6.52 6.45 2.17
N ASP A 76 6.07 7.55 1.56
CA ASP A 76 6.63 8.88 1.76
C ASP A 76 6.29 9.44 3.15
N THR A 77 5.03 9.30 3.60
CA THR A 77 4.61 9.68 4.96
C THR A 77 5.44 8.98 6.04
N TYR A 78 5.79 7.72 5.83
CA TYR A 78 6.59 6.92 6.77
C TYR A 78 8.04 6.72 6.31
N ARG A 79 8.60 7.68 5.55
CA ARG A 79 9.90 7.53 4.89
C ARG A 79 11.02 7.09 5.84
N ASP A 80 11.05 7.64 7.06
CA ASP A 80 12.07 7.34 8.08
C ASP A 80 12.00 5.90 8.62
N ARG A 81 10.91 5.18 8.34
CA ARG A 81 10.67 3.80 8.80
C ARG A 81 10.76 2.76 7.69
N VAL A 82 10.89 3.21 6.44
CA VAL A 82 10.88 2.37 5.24
C VAL A 82 12.30 2.21 4.72
N SER A 83 12.72 0.97 4.44
CA SER A 83 14.05 0.74 3.86
C SER A 83 14.11 1.21 2.39
N PRO A 84 15.29 1.61 1.89
CA PRO A 84 15.46 1.95 0.48
C PRO A 84 15.04 0.82 -0.48
N GLU A 85 15.28 -0.43 -0.11
CA GLU A 85 14.93 -1.62 -0.90
C GLU A 85 13.42 -1.82 -1.00
N LEU A 86 12.68 -1.55 0.07
CA LEU A 86 11.23 -1.61 0.05
C LEU A 86 10.65 -0.51 -0.85
N LEU A 87 11.19 0.71 -0.77
CA LEU A 87 10.78 1.79 -1.67
C LEU A 87 11.04 1.41 -3.13
N ASP A 88 12.25 0.95 -3.44
CA ASP A 88 12.66 0.55 -4.79
C ASP A 88 11.80 -0.62 -5.34
N ALA A 89 11.42 -1.57 -4.49
CA ALA A 89 10.54 -2.68 -4.89
C ALA A 89 9.15 -2.19 -5.31
N VAL A 90 8.56 -1.26 -4.55
CA VAL A 90 7.26 -0.66 -4.89
C VAL A 90 7.38 0.25 -6.11
N GLU A 91 8.50 0.97 -6.24
CA GLU A 91 8.78 1.81 -7.41
C GLU A 91 8.85 1.01 -8.70
N LYS A 92 9.64 -0.06 -8.71
CA LYS A 92 9.79 -0.94 -9.87
C LYS A 92 8.48 -1.60 -10.27
N PHE A 93 7.72 -2.10 -9.29
CA PHE A 93 6.43 -2.73 -9.56
C PHE A 93 5.47 -1.75 -10.23
N THR A 94 5.29 -0.58 -9.62
CA THR A 94 4.31 0.41 -10.11
C THR A 94 4.70 0.99 -11.48
N HIS A 95 5.99 1.22 -11.75
CA HIS A 95 6.44 1.63 -13.09
C HIS A 95 6.20 0.56 -14.15
N ALA A 96 6.38 -0.73 -13.81
CA ALA A 96 6.10 -1.83 -14.72
C ALA A 96 4.59 -1.94 -15.02
N SER A 97 3.74 -1.78 -14.00
CA SER A 97 2.28 -1.87 -14.15
C SER A 97 1.65 -0.70 -14.92
N ILE A 98 2.29 0.47 -14.95
CA ILE A 98 1.83 1.64 -15.72
C ILE A 98 2.29 1.57 -17.19
N SER A 99 3.36 0.83 -17.47
CA SER A 99 3.97 0.74 -18.81
C SER A 99 3.48 -0.45 -19.65
N ALA A 100 2.58 -1.28 -19.09
CA ALA A 100 2.00 -2.47 -19.72
C ALA A 100 0.54 -2.23 -20.10
#